data_AF-A0A0G2AS20-F1
#
_entry.id   AF-A0A0G2AS20-F1
#
_cell.length_a   1.000
_cell.length_b   1.000
_cell.length_c   1.000
_cell.angle_alpha   90.00
_cell.angle_beta   90.00
_cell.angle_gamma   90.00
#
_symmetry.space_group_name_H-M   'P 1'
#
loop_
_entity.id
_entity.type
_entity.pdbx_description
1 polymer ?
#
loop_
_entity_poly.entity_id
_entity_poly.type
_entity_poly.pdbx_seq_one_letter_code
_entity_poly.pdbx_strand_id
1 'polypeptide(L)'
;MEYVFWWFLLAIPCFFVAYCNGADMNFRLNSPSYEEGFWKFYKNFFSDGFRLLVHDYFGVYCPWSWERAKRHRLADMRTYLGADGRCHDRLGHITAGDCDNPEKQEAIARHAYISRTKQWTGGAFNFLIAPIPGSFIIIGTVIAGVVELGRHLINKGA
;
A
#
# COMPACT_ATOMS: atom_id res chain seq x y z
N MET A 1 26.69 3.10 16.12
CA MET A 1 26.44 3.96 14.95
C MET A 1 26.09 3.13 13.72
N GLU A 2 26.91 2.14 13.32
CA GLU A 2 26.59 1.26 12.17
C GLU A 2 25.27 0.49 12.30
N TYR A 3 24.98 -0.10 13.46
CA TYR A 3 23.71 -0.81 13.69
C TYR A 3 22.49 0.10 13.50
N VAL A 4 22.56 1.33 13.98
CA VAL A 4 21.49 2.33 13.84
C VAL A 4 21.30 2.72 12.38
N PHE A 5 22.40 2.90 11.64
CA PHE A 5 22.37 3.19 10.20
C PHE A 5 21.69 2.07 9.39
N TRP A 6 22.10 0.81 9.60
CA TRP A 6 21.48 -0.35 8.95
C TRP A 6 20.01 -0.53 9.34
N TRP A 7 19.68 -0.25 10.61
CA TRP A 7 18.30 -0.28 11.07
C TRP A 7 17.43 0.75 10.36
N PHE A 8 17.90 1.99 10.20
CA PHE A 8 17.18 3.01 9.43
C PHE A 8 17.01 2.62 7.95
N LEU A 9 18.06 2.07 7.34
CA LEU A 9 18.04 1.58 5.96
C LEU A 9 16.98 0.49 5.74
N LEU A 10 16.75 -0.38 6.72
CA LEU A 10 15.73 -1.43 6.66
C LEU A 10 14.34 -0.96 7.09
N ALA A 11 14.24 -0.05 8.06
CA ALA A 11 12.97 0.43 8.58
C ALA A 11 12.16 1.19 7.51
N ILE A 12 12.83 1.99 6.67
CA ILE A 12 12.19 2.76 5.60
C ILE A 12 11.42 1.88 4.59
N PRO A 13 12.04 0.87 3.94
CA PRO A 13 11.33 0.01 2.99
C PRO A 13 10.25 -0.83 3.68
N CYS A 14 10.50 -1.32 4.90
CA CYS A 14 9.47 -2.06 5.62
C CYS A 14 8.25 -1.19 5.95
N PHE A 15 8.47 0.05 6.40
CA PHE A 15 7.39 1.01 6.66
C PHE A 15 6.60 1.29 5.39
N PHE A 16 7.30 1.44 4.28
CA PHE A 16 6.68 1.67 2.98
C PHE A 16 5.83 0.48 2.52
N VAL A 17 6.32 -0.75 2.66
CA VAL A 17 5.56 -1.97 2.36
C VAL A 17 4.31 -2.07 3.24
N ALA A 18 4.44 -1.78 4.55
CA ALA A 18 3.30 -1.78 5.47
C ALA A 18 2.24 -0.73 5.10
N TYR A 19 2.68 0.44 4.63
CA TYR A 19 1.76 1.45 4.09
C TYR A 19 1.06 0.96 2.82
N CYS A 20 1.80 0.39 1.86
CA CYS A 20 1.21 -0.11 0.62
C CYS A 20 0.17 -1.21 0.89
N ASN A 21 0.47 -2.16 1.78
CA ASN A 21 -0.51 -3.18 2.19
C ASN A 21 -1.75 -2.57 2.84
N GLY A 22 -1.58 -1.58 3.72
CA GLY A 22 -2.71 -0.84 4.29
C GLY A 22 -3.53 -0.09 3.23
N ALA A 23 -2.90 0.42 2.17
CA ALA A 23 -3.59 1.08 1.07
C ALA A 23 -4.33 0.08 0.17
N ASP A 24 -3.75 -1.08 -0.06
CA ASP A 24 -4.37 -2.19 -0.81
C ASP A 24 -5.63 -2.70 -0.10
N MET A 25 -5.56 -2.95 1.21
CA MET A 25 -6.72 -3.37 2.02
C MET A 25 -7.86 -2.35 2.02
N ASN A 26 -7.53 -1.07 1.81
CA ASN A 26 -8.51 0.01 1.69
C ASN A 26 -8.92 0.27 0.22
N PHE A 27 -8.52 -0.59 -0.72
CA PHE A 27 -8.80 -0.49 -2.16
C PHE A 27 -8.31 0.79 -2.81
N ARG A 28 -7.23 1.39 -2.29
CA ARG A 28 -6.60 2.57 -2.88
C ARG A 28 -5.48 2.24 -3.84
N LEU A 29 -5.02 0.98 -3.87
CA LEU A 29 -4.06 0.54 -4.86
C LEU A 29 -4.76 -0.13 -6.02
N ASN A 30 -4.40 0.30 -7.23
CA ASN A 30 -4.75 -0.42 -8.43
C ASN A 30 -3.77 -1.57 -8.58
N SER A 31 -3.88 -2.61 -7.74
CA SER A 31 -3.07 -3.82 -7.87
C SER A 31 -3.55 -4.58 -9.12
N PRO A 32 -2.82 -4.56 -10.27
CA PRO A 32 -3.19 -5.37 -11.42
C PRO A 32 -3.13 -6.85 -11.02
N SER A 33 -3.84 -7.72 -11.74
CA SER A 33 -3.71 -9.16 -11.51
C SER A 33 -2.25 -9.60 -11.73
N TYR A 34 -1.82 -10.65 -11.02
CA TYR A 34 -0.49 -11.26 -11.18
C TYR A 34 -0.22 -11.74 -12.63
N GLU A 35 -1.26 -11.77 -13.48
CA GLU A 35 -1.24 -12.14 -14.89
C GLU A 35 -0.41 -11.16 -15.73
N GLU A 36 -0.24 -9.90 -15.30
CA GLU A 36 0.60 -8.92 -15.99
C GLU A 36 2.11 -9.12 -15.78
N GLY A 37 2.50 -10.12 -14.97
CA GLY A 37 3.88 -10.48 -14.68
C GLY A 37 4.44 -9.86 -13.40
N PHE A 38 5.26 -10.64 -12.67
CA PHE A 38 5.81 -10.31 -11.35
C PHE A 38 6.42 -8.89 -11.30
N TRP A 39 7.40 -8.58 -12.14
CA TRP A 39 8.11 -7.30 -12.09
C TRP A 39 7.20 -6.08 -12.35
N LYS A 40 6.23 -6.22 -13.27
CA LYS A 40 5.29 -5.15 -13.60
C LYS A 40 4.29 -4.92 -12.47
N PHE A 41 3.81 -5.99 -11.85
CA PHE A 41 2.96 -5.94 -10.66
C PHE A 41 3.64 -5.17 -9.52
N TYR A 42 4.85 -5.58 -9.12
CA TYR A 42 5.56 -4.91 -8.02
C TYR A 42 5.90 -3.46 -8.35
N LYS A 43 6.32 -3.16 -9.58
CA LYS A 43 6.61 -1.79 -10.01
C LYS A 43 5.38 -0.89 -9.88
N ASN A 44 4.22 -1.32 -10.37
CA ASN A 44 2.98 -0.54 -10.30
C ASN A 44 2.50 -0.42 -8.85
N PHE A 45 2.50 -1.51 -8.09
CA PHE A 45 2.12 -1.55 -6.69
C PHE A 45 2.92 -0.55 -5.84
N PHE A 46 4.25 -0.56 -5.96
CA PHE A 46 5.10 0.38 -5.25
C PHE A 46 5.01 1.80 -5.81
N SER A 47 4.88 1.99 -7.13
CA SER A 47 4.73 3.32 -7.71
C SER A 47 3.45 4.02 -7.20
N ASP A 48 2.31 3.31 -7.24
CA ASP A 48 1.03 3.84 -6.77
C ASP A 48 1.03 4.02 -5.25
N GLY A 49 1.61 3.08 -4.51
CA GLY A 49 1.82 3.20 -3.06
C GLY A 49 2.65 4.42 -2.69
N PHE A 50 3.73 4.70 -3.42
CA PHE A 50 4.55 5.88 -3.20
C PHE A 50 3.78 7.17 -3.52
N ARG A 51 3.02 7.18 -4.61
CA ARG A 51 2.16 8.33 -4.96
C ARG A 51 1.16 8.64 -3.85
N LEU A 52 0.45 7.63 -3.35
CA LEU A 52 -0.50 7.79 -2.25
C LEU A 52 0.18 8.24 -0.97
N LEU A 53 1.35 7.68 -0.65
CA LEU A 53 2.15 8.09 0.50
C LEU A 53 2.50 9.58 0.38
N VAL A 54 3.01 10.02 -0.77
CA VAL A 54 3.33 11.44 -0.99
C VAL A 54 2.09 12.32 -0.84
N HIS A 55 0.95 11.92 -1.42
CA HIS A 55 -0.28 12.70 -1.30
C HIS A 55 -0.76 12.79 0.16
N ASP A 56 -0.76 11.68 0.90
CA ASP A 56 -1.19 11.60 2.30
C ASP A 56 -0.25 12.39 3.24
N TYR A 57 1.05 12.47 2.94
CA TYR A 57 2.07 13.10 3.79
C TYR A 57 2.34 14.57 3.45
N PHE A 58 2.59 14.87 2.17
CA PHE A 58 3.00 16.20 1.70
C PHE A 58 1.83 17.09 1.28
N GLY A 59 0.59 16.60 1.41
CA GLY A 59 -0.55 17.50 1.59
C GLY A 59 -1.21 17.96 0.31
N VAL A 60 -1.60 17.02 -0.56
CA VAL A 60 -2.78 17.27 -1.41
C VAL A 60 -4.05 17.27 -0.54
N TYR A 61 -4.09 16.46 0.52
CA TYR A 61 -5.14 16.50 1.55
C TYR A 61 -4.75 17.47 2.67
N CYS A 62 -5.42 18.62 2.76
CA CYS A 62 -5.24 19.54 3.88
C CYS A 62 -5.44 18.79 5.22
N PRO A 63 -4.41 18.65 6.07
CA PRO A 63 -4.52 17.92 7.34
C PRO A 63 -5.56 18.54 8.29
N TRP A 64 -5.91 19.80 8.05
CA TRP A 64 -6.70 20.65 8.92
C TRP A 64 -8.18 20.72 8.54
N SER A 65 -8.59 20.13 7.40
CA SER A 65 -9.98 20.13 6.94
C SER A 65 -10.43 18.73 6.53
N TRP A 66 -11.28 18.13 7.37
CA TRP A 66 -11.91 16.85 7.08
C TRP A 66 -12.67 16.88 5.75
N GLU A 67 -13.42 17.94 5.48
CA GLU A 67 -14.19 18.08 4.24
C GLU A 67 -13.31 18.04 2.99
N ARG A 68 -12.16 18.73 3.01
CA ARG A 68 -11.22 18.68 1.89
C ARG A 68 -10.60 17.29 1.75
N ALA A 69 -10.21 16.67 2.86
CA ALA A 69 -9.66 15.32 2.86
C ALA A 69 -10.68 14.29 2.33
N LYS A 70 -11.93 14.39 2.76
CA LYS A 70 -13.05 13.55 2.34
C LYS A 70 -13.25 13.62 0.83
N ARG A 71 -13.33 14.82 0.24
CA ARG A 71 -13.52 14.99 -1.22
C ARG A 71 -12.43 14.30 -2.03
N HIS A 72 -11.17 14.50 -1.67
CA HIS A 72 -10.07 13.89 -2.41
C HIS A 72 -10.03 12.36 -2.21
N ARG A 73 -10.37 11.84 -1.02
CA ARG A 73 -10.43 10.39 -0.81
C ARG A 73 -11.56 9.73 -1.59
N LEU A 74 -12.72 10.39 -1.71
CA LEU A 74 -13.80 9.92 -2.55
C LEU A 74 -13.40 9.93 -4.03
N ALA A 75 -12.64 10.94 -4.47
CA ALA A 75 -12.10 10.99 -5.83
C ALA A 75 -11.09 9.86 -6.12
N ASP A 76 -10.19 9.57 -5.16
CA ASP A 76 -9.29 8.41 -5.25
C ASP A 76 -10.10 7.12 -5.37
N MET A 77 -11.02 6.88 -4.43
CA MET A 77 -11.85 5.67 -4.41
C MET A 77 -12.63 5.49 -5.71
N ARG A 78 -13.20 6.56 -6.27
CA ARG A 78 -13.87 6.52 -7.58
C ARG A 78 -12.94 6.00 -8.68
N THR A 79 -11.67 6.41 -8.66
CA THR A 79 -10.67 5.99 -9.64
C THR A 79 -10.29 4.52 -9.45
N TYR A 80 -10.15 4.06 -8.21
CA TYR A 80 -9.65 2.71 -7.91
C TYR A 80 -10.72 1.60 -7.85
N LEU A 81 -11.97 1.95 -7.55
CA LEU A 81 -13.09 1.00 -7.55
C LEU A 81 -13.47 0.54 -8.96
N GLY A 82 -13.20 1.36 -9.98
CA GLY A 82 -13.56 1.04 -11.37
C GLY A 82 -15.07 0.96 -11.60
N ALA A 83 -15.48 0.38 -12.74
CA ALA A 83 -16.89 0.27 -13.13
C ALA A 83 -17.66 -0.78 -12.31
N ASP A 84 -17.01 -1.89 -11.96
CA ASP A 84 -17.65 -3.04 -11.32
C ASP A 84 -17.65 -2.99 -9.79
N GLY A 85 -16.93 -2.04 -9.19
CA GLY A 85 -16.82 -1.93 -7.74
C GLY A 85 -15.94 -3.02 -7.11
N ARG A 86 -15.81 -2.99 -5.77
CA ARG A 86 -15.02 -3.95 -4.99
C ARG A 86 -15.71 -4.29 -3.67
N CYS A 87 -15.45 -5.48 -3.15
CA CYS A 87 -15.96 -5.93 -1.86
C CYS A 87 -15.01 -5.56 -0.72
N HIS A 88 -15.50 -4.90 0.32
CA HIS A 88 -14.76 -4.53 1.52
C HIS A 88 -15.42 -5.11 2.77
N ASP A 89 -14.65 -5.74 3.66
CA ASP A 89 -15.13 -6.48 4.83
C ASP A 89 -16.13 -5.71 5.70
N ARG A 90 -15.95 -4.39 5.82
CA ARG A 90 -16.84 -3.52 6.64
C ARG A 90 -17.85 -2.69 5.85
N LEU A 91 -17.60 -2.45 4.56
CA LEU A 91 -18.47 -1.58 3.75
C LEU A 91 -19.39 -2.40 2.84
N GLY A 92 -19.20 -3.72 2.79
CA GLY A 92 -19.84 -4.58 1.80
C GLY A 92 -19.30 -4.29 0.40
N HIS A 93 -20.12 -4.55 -0.61
CA HIS A 93 -19.79 -4.22 -1.98
C HIS A 93 -19.98 -2.71 -2.22
N ILE A 94 -18.93 -2.04 -2.67
CA ILE A 94 -18.91 -0.60 -2.94
C ILE A 94 -18.55 -0.34 -4.40
N THR A 95 -19.27 0.59 -5.03
CA THR A 95 -19.09 1.01 -6.41
C THR A 95 -18.63 2.46 -6.50
N ALA A 96 -18.18 2.89 -7.68
CA ALA A 96 -17.86 4.29 -7.94
C ALA A 96 -19.05 5.25 -7.67
N GLY A 97 -20.29 4.80 -7.89
CA GLY A 97 -21.50 5.58 -7.64
C GLY A 97 -21.81 5.76 -6.15
N ASP A 98 -21.40 4.82 -5.30
CA ASP A 98 -21.56 4.95 -3.84
C ASP A 98 -20.72 6.10 -3.26
N CYS A 99 -19.70 6.55 -4.00
CA CYS A 99 -18.91 7.73 -3.64
C CYS A 99 -19.71 9.05 -3.77
N ASP A 100 -20.86 9.06 -4.45
CA ASP A 100 -21.76 10.22 -4.55
C ASP A 100 -22.95 10.14 -3.57
N ASN A 101 -23.16 8.99 -2.93
CA ASN A 101 -24.25 8.81 -1.98
C ASN A 101 -23.90 9.47 -0.63
N PRO A 102 -24.62 10.53 -0.21
CA PRO A 102 -24.30 11.27 1.02
C PRO A 102 -24.35 10.40 2.29
N GLU A 103 -25.15 9.32 2.29
CA GLU A 103 -25.25 8.38 3.41
C GLU A 103 -24.03 7.47 3.52
N LYS A 104 -23.37 7.17 2.40
CA LYS A 104 -22.22 6.24 2.33
C LYS A 104 -20.87 6.95 2.30
N GLN A 105 -20.81 8.18 1.80
CA GLN A 105 -19.59 8.97 1.61
C GLN A 105 -18.72 9.07 2.88
N GLU A 106 -19.34 9.27 4.04
CA GLU A 106 -18.61 9.41 5.30
C GLU A 106 -17.91 8.09 5.69
N ALA A 107 -18.61 6.96 5.54
CA ALA A 107 -18.06 5.64 5.83
C ALA A 107 -16.93 5.30 4.84
N ILE A 108 -17.16 5.51 3.55
CA ILE A 108 -16.16 5.26 2.49
C ILE A 108 -14.91 6.11 2.74
N ALA A 109 -15.05 7.41 3.01
CA ALA A 109 -13.91 8.29 3.22
C ALA A 109 -13.12 8.00 4.52
N ARG A 110 -13.78 7.44 5.54
CA ARG A 110 -13.12 6.99 6.77
C ARG A 110 -12.36 5.68 6.58
N HIS A 111 -12.92 4.75 5.83
CA HIS A 111 -12.27 3.46 5.57
C HIS A 111 -11.19 3.56 4.50
N ALA A 112 -11.34 4.46 3.53
CA ALA A 112 -10.26 4.86 2.63
C ALA A 112 -9.16 5.69 3.32
N TYR A 113 -9.27 5.99 4.62
CA TYR A 113 -8.26 6.77 5.32
C TYR A 113 -7.24 5.92 6.04
N ILE A 114 -5.99 6.07 5.64
CA ILE A 114 -4.86 5.63 6.46
C ILE A 114 -4.48 6.80 7.38
N SER A 115 -4.83 6.68 8.65
CA SER A 115 -4.43 7.67 9.66
C SER A 115 -2.90 7.67 9.80
N ARG A 116 -2.27 8.80 9.48
CA ARG A 116 -0.84 9.04 9.68
C ARG A 116 -0.42 8.70 11.10
N THR A 117 -1.17 9.19 12.09
CA THR A 117 -0.88 8.94 13.50
C THR A 117 -0.98 7.46 13.83
N LYS A 118 -2.05 6.74 13.45
CA LYS A 118 -2.18 5.30 13.74
C LYS A 118 -1.13 4.47 13.01
N GLN A 119 -0.80 4.83 11.76
CA GLN A 119 0.21 4.14 10.97
C GLN A 119 1.62 4.36 11.54
N TRP A 120 1.93 5.56 12.04
CA TRP A 120 3.21 5.83 12.70
C TRP A 120 3.29 5.27 14.10
N THR A 121 2.26 5.42 14.94
CA THR A 121 2.32 4.90 16.31
C THR A 121 2.30 3.38 16.31
N GLY A 122 1.44 2.75 15.49
CA GLY A 122 1.42 1.29 15.32
C GLY A 122 2.66 0.78 14.57
N GLY A 123 3.05 1.46 13.49
CA GLY A 123 4.21 1.09 12.68
C GLY A 123 5.52 1.27 13.43
N ALA A 124 5.81 2.45 13.98
CA ALA A 124 7.03 2.70 14.73
C ALA A 124 7.12 1.81 15.99
N PHE A 125 6.02 1.58 16.70
CA PHE A 125 6.00 0.64 17.83
C PHE A 125 6.32 -0.79 17.37
N ASN A 126 5.65 -1.29 16.34
CA ASN A 126 5.94 -2.61 15.78
C ASN A 126 7.35 -2.70 15.19
N PHE A 127 7.90 -1.62 14.62
CA PHE A 127 9.27 -1.54 14.10
C PHE A 127 10.33 -1.49 15.20
N LEU A 128 10.05 -0.82 16.32
CA LEU A 128 10.93 -0.77 17.49
C LEU A 128 11.00 -2.10 18.22
N ILE A 129 9.95 -2.93 18.12
CA ILE A 129 9.82 -4.19 18.86
C ILE A 129 10.16 -5.41 17.99
N ALA A 130 10.15 -5.29 16.65
CA ALA A 130 10.34 -6.43 15.76
C ALA A 130 11.78 -6.50 15.19
N PRO A 131 12.65 -7.38 15.72
CA PRO A 131 13.89 -7.82 15.06
C PRO A 131 13.63 -8.81 13.90
N ILE A 132 12.36 -9.05 13.55
CA ILE A 132 11.87 -10.13 12.71
C ILE A 132 11.69 -9.75 11.21
N PRO A 133 11.35 -8.50 10.81
CA PRO A 133 11.12 -8.17 9.39
C PRO A 133 12.41 -8.14 8.56
N GLY A 134 13.54 -7.74 9.14
CA GLY A 134 14.82 -7.70 8.44
C GLY A 134 15.27 -9.09 7.96
N SER A 135 15.07 -10.12 8.79
CA SER A 135 15.35 -11.51 8.44
C SER A 135 14.42 -12.04 7.35
N PHE A 136 13.13 -11.68 7.36
CA PHE A 136 12.21 -12.07 6.27
C PHE A 136 12.54 -11.38 4.93
N ILE A 137 12.99 -10.12 4.93
CA ILE A 137 13.44 -9.45 3.71
C ILE A 137 14.71 -10.13 3.18
N ILE A 138 15.67 -10.45 4.05
CA ILE A 138 16.90 -11.16 3.64
C ILE A 138 16.56 -12.53 3.05
N ILE A 139 15.73 -13.32 3.75
CA ILE A 139 15.30 -14.64 3.29
C ILE A 139 14.50 -14.54 1.99
N GLY A 140 13.56 -13.60 1.88
CA GLY A 140 12.76 -13.37 0.68
C GLY A 140 13.59 -12.95 -0.52
N THR A 141 14.58 -12.07 -0.32
CA THR A 141 15.51 -11.64 -1.38
C THR A 141 16.36 -12.81 -1.86
N VAL A 142 16.83 -13.68 -0.96
CA VAL A 142 17.58 -14.89 -1.30
C VAL A 142 16.73 -15.85 -2.10
N ILE A 143 15.49 -16.12 -1.67
CA ILE A 143 14.57 -17.02 -2.38
C ILE A 143 14.25 -16.48 -3.77
N ALA A 144 13.95 -15.19 -3.91
CA ALA A 144 13.68 -14.56 -5.20
C ALA A 144 14.89 -14.67 -6.15
N GLY A 145 16.11 -14.44 -5.65
CA GLY A 145 17.34 -14.60 -6.42
C GLY A 145 17.56 -16.04 -6.91
N VAL A 146 17.26 -17.03 -6.06
CA VAL A 146 17.38 -18.46 -6.44
C VAL A 146 16.37 -18.84 -7.52
N VAL A 147 15.12 -18.39 -7.40
CA VAL A 147 14.08 -18.68 -8.40
C VAL A 147 14.41 -18.06 -9.75
N GLU A 148 14.88 -16.81 -9.77
CA GLU A 148 15.27 -16.11 -10.99
C GLU A 148 16.48 -16.79 -11.66
N LEU A 149 17.48 -17.17 -10.87
CA LEU A 149 18.64 -17.92 -11.35
C LEU A 149 18.23 -19.27 -11.96
N GLY A 150 17.32 -19.99 -11.31
CA GLY A 150 16.78 -21.26 -11.79
C GLY A 150 16.09 -21.11 -13.16
N ARG A 151 15.24 -20.09 -13.33
CA ARG A 151 14.59 -19.79 -14.62
C ARG A 151 15.62 -19.45 -15.70
N HIS A 152 16.65 -18.68 -15.36
CA HIS A 152 17.67 -18.28 -16.33
C HIS A 152 18.53 -19.47 -16.82
N LEU A 153 18.81 -20.43 -15.93
CA LEU A 153 19.56 -21.64 -16.27
C LEU A 153 18.74 -22.62 -17.12
N ILE A 154 17.44 -22.77 -16.84
CA ILE A 154 16.54 -23.61 -17.65
C ILE A 154 16.39 -23.04 -19.07
N ASN A 155 16.27 -21.72 -19.20
CA ASN A 155 16.14 -21.05 -20.51
C ASN A 155 17.43 -21.04 -21.36
N LYS A 156 18.59 -21.40 -20.79
CA LYS A 156 19.87 -21.54 -21.52
C LYS A 156 20.21 -23.00 -21.86
N GLY A 157 19.45 -23.96 -21.32
CA GLY A 157 19.64 -25.39 -21.56
C GLY A 157 18.71 -25.99 -22.62
N ALA A 158 17.86 -25.16 -23.24
CA ALA A 158 17.06 -25.47 -24.43
C ALA A 158 17.61 -24.68 -25.62
#